data_AF-A0AAN1FLL5-F1
#
_entry.id   AF-A0AAN1FLL5-F1
#
_cell.length_a   1.000
_cell.length_b   1.000
_cell.length_c   1.000
_cell.angle_alpha   90.00
_cell.angle_beta   90.00
_cell.angle_gamma   90.00
#
_symmetry.space_group_name_H-M   'P 1'
#
loop_
_entity.id
_entity.type
_entity.pdbx_description
1 polymer ?
#
loop_
_entity_poly.entity_id
_entity_poly.type
_entity_poly.pdbx_seq_one_letter_code
_entity_poly.pdbx_strand_id
1 'polypeptide(L)'
;MRELKIIAVRAMKDGKVRLVHVEITSFYEADINTVTYRAYVDDEQVLALNYNTRQDYDFVSLIPNRIEKCVPEVVGAVLLSVMHLNNLEVVWITDKFFSQLIDRYAVESKTNELSLFHAFLNGEPALHVHYREDEVEVCYDKKRFSTQQQSILEAALNENIEIKHLCKSGVCGKCRLDVLSGTALATSTIVEPALIGPTQILACSFKAITSMEVE
;
A
#
# COMPACT_ATOMS: atom_id res chain seq x y z
N MET A 1 4.50 -17.91 -11.99
CA MET A 1 3.42 -17.02 -11.52
C MET A 1 3.52 -16.98 -10.00
N ARG A 2 3.82 -15.82 -9.41
CA ARG A 2 3.88 -15.66 -7.95
C ARG A 2 2.68 -14.82 -7.55
N GLU A 3 1.68 -15.45 -6.96
CA GLU A 3 0.51 -14.76 -6.42
C GLU A 3 0.88 -14.24 -5.03
N LEU A 4 1.12 -12.94 -4.93
CA LEU A 4 1.17 -12.28 -3.64
C LEU A 4 -0.24 -11.75 -3.35
N LYS A 5 -0.83 -12.19 -2.24
CA LYS A 5 -2.08 -11.64 -1.72
C LYS A 5 -1.74 -10.56 -0.71
N ILE A 6 -1.96 -9.32 -1.10
CA ILE A 6 -1.76 -8.18 -0.22
C ILE A 6 -3.11 -7.82 0.36
N ILE A 7 -3.19 -7.79 1.68
CA ILE A 7 -4.36 -7.28 2.39
C ILE A 7 -4.03 -5.85 2.81
N ALA A 8 -4.52 -4.87 2.06
CA ALA A 8 -4.53 -3.47 2.45
C ALA A 8 -5.90 -3.17 3.11
N VAL A 9 -5.89 -2.49 4.25
CA VAL A 9 -7.12 -2.15 5.00
C VAL A 9 -7.13 -0.65 5.21
N ARG A 10 -8.22 0.04 4.85
CA ARG A 10 -8.35 1.49 5.06
C ARG A 10 -9.79 1.91 5.37
N ALA A 11 -9.96 2.80 6.35
CA ALA A 11 -11.24 3.44 6.64
C ALA A 11 -11.53 4.61 5.71
N MET A 12 -12.79 4.72 5.29
CA MET A 12 -13.32 5.80 4.47
C MET A 12 -14.12 6.80 5.33
N LYS A 13 -14.31 8.02 4.81
CA LYS A 13 -15.05 9.12 5.49
C LYS A 13 -16.51 8.79 5.81
N ASP A 14 -17.10 7.77 5.21
CA ASP A 14 -18.46 7.29 5.49
C ASP A 14 -18.52 6.28 6.66
N GLY A 15 -17.39 6.06 7.35
CA GLY A 15 -17.27 5.11 8.44
C GLY A 15 -17.15 3.65 7.98
N LYS A 16 -17.04 3.38 6.67
CA LYS A 16 -16.83 2.03 6.15
C LYS A 16 -15.34 1.79 5.94
N VAL A 17 -14.85 0.70 6.53
CA VAL A 17 -13.51 0.16 6.24
C VAL A 17 -13.66 -0.86 5.13
N ARG A 18 -12.88 -0.73 4.06
CA ARG A 18 -12.88 -1.72 2.98
C ARG A 18 -11.54 -2.45 2.93
N LEU A 19 -11.63 -3.77 2.84
CA LEU A 19 -10.50 -4.63 2.57
C LEU A 19 -10.16 -4.48 1.07
N VAL A 20 -8.95 -4.02 0.79
CA VAL A 20 -8.38 -3.99 -0.55
C VAL A 20 -7.46 -5.20 -0.66
N HIS A 21 -7.87 -6.17 -1.46
CA HIS A 21 -7.02 -7.28 -1.82
C HIS A 21 -6.23 -6.91 -3.08
N VAL A 22 -4.90 -6.95 -3.05
CA VAL A 22 -4.07 -6.75 -4.26
C VAL A 22 -3.47 -8.08 -4.67
N GLU A 23 -3.76 -8.51 -5.90
CA GLU A 23 -3.14 -9.64 -6.57
C GLU A 23 -2.05 -9.15 -7.52
N ILE A 24 -0.94 -9.88 -7.55
CA ILE A 24 0.18 -9.61 -8.44
C ILE A 24 0.25 -10.69 -9.50
N THR A 25 0.30 -10.28 -10.78
CA THR A 25 0.65 -11.17 -11.89
C THR A 25 1.80 -10.56 -12.68
N SER A 26 2.93 -11.28 -12.78
CA SER A 26 4.05 -10.87 -13.62
C SER A 26 3.99 -11.52 -15.01
N PHE A 27 4.33 -10.73 -16.03
CA PHE A 27 4.51 -11.18 -17.41
C PHE A 27 5.88 -10.70 -17.90
N TYR A 28 6.62 -11.54 -18.61
CA TYR A 28 7.92 -11.19 -19.17
C TYR A 28 7.83 -11.20 -20.69
N GLU A 29 8.01 -10.03 -21.32
CA GLU A 29 8.19 -9.90 -22.77
C GLU A 29 9.59 -9.35 -23.07
N ALA A 30 10.10 -9.64 -24.27
CA ALA A 30 11.53 -9.64 -24.62
C ALA A 30 12.33 -8.34 -24.33
N ASP A 31 11.67 -7.18 -24.21
CA ASP A 31 12.32 -5.88 -24.00
C ASP A 31 11.69 -5.01 -22.89
N ILE A 32 10.63 -5.49 -22.22
CA ILE A 32 9.94 -4.78 -21.14
C ILE A 32 9.55 -5.79 -20.05
N ASN A 33 10.05 -5.56 -18.83
CA ASN A 33 9.49 -6.24 -17.66
C ASN A 33 8.23 -5.49 -17.25
N THR A 34 7.07 -6.09 -17.51
CA THR A 34 5.77 -5.55 -17.07
C THR A 34 5.21 -6.42 -15.96
N VAL A 35 4.96 -5.80 -14.80
CA VAL A 35 4.23 -6.45 -13.71
C VAL A 35 2.85 -5.80 -13.59
N THR A 36 1.80 -6.61 -13.68
CA THR A 36 0.43 -6.13 -13.52
C THR A 36 -0.04 -6.39 -12.08
N TYR A 37 -0.47 -5.33 -11.43
CA TYR A 37 -1.10 -5.34 -10.11
C TYR A 37 -2.59 -5.16 -10.29
N ARG A 38 -3.41 -6.02 -9.68
CA ARG A 38 -4.88 -5.92 -9.68
C ARG A 38 -5.35 -5.71 -8.26
N ALA A 39 -6.18 -4.69 -8.04
CA ALA A 39 -6.81 -4.46 -6.75
C ALA A 39 -8.29 -4.83 -6.79
N TYR A 40 -8.75 -5.48 -5.74
CA TYR A 40 -10.10 -5.95 -5.53
C TYR A 40 -10.65 -5.35 -4.25
N VAL A 41 -11.92 -4.96 -4.29
CA VAL A 41 -12.69 -4.47 -3.15
C VAL A 41 -13.98 -5.26 -3.14
N ASP A 42 -14.28 -5.94 -2.03
CA ASP A 42 -15.46 -6.79 -1.89
C ASP A 42 -15.57 -7.82 -3.05
N ASP A 43 -14.44 -8.46 -3.40
CA ASP A 43 -14.25 -9.40 -4.52
C ASP A 43 -14.48 -8.82 -5.94
N GLU A 44 -14.84 -7.54 -6.06
CA GLU A 44 -14.88 -6.86 -7.35
C GLU A 44 -13.52 -6.25 -7.68
N GLN A 45 -12.96 -6.56 -8.86
CA GLN A 45 -11.75 -5.89 -9.32
C GLN A 45 -12.04 -4.43 -9.64
N VAL A 46 -11.45 -3.51 -8.88
CA VAL A 46 -11.66 -2.05 -9.00
C VAL A 46 -10.51 -1.33 -9.68
N LEU A 47 -9.30 -1.90 -9.67
CA LEU A 47 -8.12 -1.26 -10.25
C LEU A 47 -7.21 -2.29 -10.91
N ALA A 48 -6.50 -1.86 -11.95
CA ALA A 48 -5.29 -2.54 -12.35
C ALA A 48 -4.23 -1.55 -12.83
N LEU A 49 -2.98 -1.78 -12.39
CA LEU A 49 -1.81 -0.98 -12.71
C LEU A 49 -0.78 -1.85 -13.42
N ASN A 50 -0.12 -1.31 -14.44
CA ASN A 50 1.11 -1.86 -14.99
C ASN A 50 2.29 -1.10 -14.42
N TYR A 51 3.19 -1.82 -13.75
CA TYR A 51 4.54 -1.37 -13.46
C TYR A 51 5.45 -1.81 -14.61
N ASN A 52 6.22 -0.87 -15.17
CA ASN A 52 7.13 -1.12 -16.28
C ASN A 52 8.50 -0.54 -15.96
N THR A 53 9.54 -1.36 -16.09
CA THR A 53 10.94 -0.89 -16.02
C THR A 53 11.46 -0.58 -17.42
N ARG A 54 11.96 0.62 -17.67
CA ARG A 54 12.81 0.94 -18.83
C ARG A 54 14.21 1.29 -18.33
N GLN A 55 15.22 1.22 -19.21
CA GLN A 55 16.65 1.38 -18.86
C GLN A 55 16.96 2.56 -17.92
N ASP A 56 16.22 3.67 -18.01
CA ASP A 56 16.46 4.88 -17.22
C ASP A 56 15.32 5.27 -16.26
N TYR A 57 14.16 4.62 -16.32
CA TYR A 57 12.97 5.06 -15.58
C TYR A 57 11.99 3.93 -15.23
N ASP A 58 11.41 4.03 -14.04
CA ASP A 58 10.29 3.24 -13.55
C ASP A 58 8.95 3.93 -13.81
N PHE A 59 8.02 3.20 -14.43
CA PHE A 59 6.70 3.73 -14.81
C PHE A 59 5.58 2.94 -14.17
N VAL A 60 4.55 3.67 -13.74
CA VAL A 60 3.26 3.06 -13.37
C VAL A 60 2.16 3.66 -14.24
N SER A 61 1.37 2.81 -14.88
CA SER A 61 0.24 3.22 -15.72
C SER A 61 -1.05 2.48 -15.35
N LEU A 62 -2.19 3.16 -15.48
CA LEU A 62 -3.49 2.53 -15.32
C LEU A 62 -3.79 1.61 -16.50
N ILE A 63 -4.49 0.51 -16.25
CA ILE A 63 -5.15 -0.26 -17.29
C ILE A 63 -6.56 0.35 -17.49
N PRO A 64 -6.87 0.94 -18.66
CA PRO A 64 -7.99 1.88 -18.84
C PRO A 64 -9.41 1.38 -18.52
N ASN A 65 -9.64 0.07 -18.44
CA ASN A 65 -11.01 -0.48 -18.51
C ASN A 65 -11.73 -0.67 -17.16
N ARG A 66 -11.21 -0.21 -16.01
CA ARG A 66 -11.81 -0.56 -14.71
C ARG A 66 -11.91 0.53 -13.64
N ILE A 67 -11.60 1.79 -13.94
CA ILE A 67 -11.43 2.82 -12.89
C ILE A 67 -12.73 3.56 -12.52
N GLU A 68 -13.86 3.31 -13.19
CA GLU A 68 -15.10 4.11 -13.01
C GLU A 68 -15.65 4.11 -11.56
N LYS A 69 -15.23 3.16 -10.71
CA LYS A 69 -15.63 3.08 -9.29
C LYS A 69 -14.50 3.33 -8.29
N CYS A 70 -13.29 3.64 -8.75
CA CYS A 70 -12.12 3.69 -7.87
C CYS A 70 -11.98 5.05 -7.19
N VAL A 71 -11.96 5.03 -5.85
CA VAL A 71 -11.71 6.21 -5.02
C VAL A 71 -10.19 6.48 -4.93
N PRO A 72 -9.76 7.76 -4.85
CA PRO A 72 -8.33 8.15 -4.77
C PRO A 72 -7.53 7.35 -3.75
N GLU A 73 -8.13 6.98 -2.63
CA GLU A 73 -7.52 6.25 -1.53
C GLU A 73 -7.08 4.83 -1.92
N VAL A 74 -7.90 4.10 -2.68
CA VAL A 74 -7.53 2.77 -3.20
C VAL A 74 -6.38 2.91 -4.19
N VAL A 75 -6.44 3.94 -5.03
CA VAL A 75 -5.42 4.20 -6.06
C VAL A 75 -4.06 4.51 -5.42
N GLY A 76 -4.03 5.36 -4.40
CA GLY A 76 -2.81 5.67 -3.64
C GLY A 76 -2.26 4.47 -2.87
N ALA A 77 -3.11 3.72 -2.18
CA ALA A 77 -2.69 2.51 -1.44
C ALA A 77 -2.05 1.46 -2.36
N VAL A 78 -2.64 1.24 -3.54
CA VAL A 78 -2.10 0.30 -4.53
C VAL A 78 -0.79 0.82 -5.11
N LEU A 79 -0.70 2.11 -5.47
CA LEU A 79 0.55 2.70 -5.96
C LEU A 79 1.69 2.53 -4.95
N LEU A 80 1.46 2.88 -3.69
CA LEU A 80 2.47 2.77 -2.63
C LEU A 80 2.85 1.32 -2.33
N SER A 81 1.88 0.39 -2.44
CA SER A 81 2.17 -1.04 -2.39
C SER A 81 3.08 -1.46 -3.55
N VAL A 82 2.81 -1.01 -4.79
CA VAL A 82 3.69 -1.26 -5.95
C VAL A 82 5.09 -0.72 -5.68
N MET A 83 5.21 0.52 -5.22
CA MET A 83 6.51 1.13 -4.94
C MET A 83 7.27 0.32 -3.89
N HIS A 84 6.63 0.00 -2.77
CA HIS A 84 7.24 -0.80 -1.71
C HIS A 84 7.72 -2.19 -2.18
N LEU A 85 6.88 -2.94 -2.88
CA LEU A 85 7.20 -4.31 -3.31
C LEU A 85 8.35 -4.40 -4.30
N ASN A 86 8.58 -3.32 -5.05
CA ASN A 86 9.68 -3.21 -6.02
C ASN A 86 10.86 -2.41 -5.46
N ASN A 87 10.83 -2.02 -4.17
CA ASN A 87 11.83 -1.17 -3.52
C ASN A 87 12.08 0.14 -4.29
N LEU A 88 11.01 0.81 -4.71
CA LEU A 88 11.06 2.06 -5.47
C LEU A 88 10.86 3.25 -4.55
N GLU A 89 11.82 4.16 -4.56
CA GLU A 89 11.66 5.49 -3.97
C GLU A 89 10.95 6.45 -4.93
N VAL A 90 10.99 6.16 -6.24
CA VAL A 90 10.55 7.08 -7.28
C VAL A 90 9.84 6.34 -8.42
N VAL A 91 8.74 6.90 -8.91
CA VAL A 91 8.06 6.43 -10.13
C VAL A 91 7.50 7.59 -10.97
N TRP A 92 7.36 7.35 -12.27
CA TRP A 92 6.72 8.27 -13.21
C TRP A 92 5.31 7.79 -13.58
N ILE A 93 4.37 8.74 -13.62
CA ILE A 93 3.00 8.56 -14.07
C ILE A 93 2.72 9.53 -15.22
N THR A 94 2.50 9.01 -16.42
CA THR A 94 2.22 9.83 -17.62
C THR A 94 0.73 9.91 -17.94
N ASP A 95 -0.10 9.07 -17.32
CA ASP A 95 -1.54 9.10 -17.52
C ASP A 95 -2.16 10.25 -16.73
N LYS A 96 -2.76 11.21 -17.44
CA LYS A 96 -3.33 12.43 -16.85
C LYS A 96 -4.39 12.13 -15.79
N PHE A 97 -5.25 11.15 -16.03
CA PHE A 97 -6.32 10.81 -15.10
C PHE A 97 -5.77 10.14 -13.84
N PHE A 98 -4.77 9.28 -13.99
CA PHE A 98 -4.05 8.68 -12.87
C PHE A 98 -3.33 9.73 -12.02
N SER A 99 -2.61 10.66 -12.66
CA SER A 99 -1.93 11.75 -11.96
C SER A 99 -2.92 12.56 -11.11
N GLN A 100 -4.11 12.88 -11.65
CA GLN A 100 -5.16 13.58 -10.89
C GLN A 100 -5.70 12.79 -9.69
N LEU A 101 -5.78 11.46 -9.79
CA LEU A 101 -6.17 10.60 -8.67
C LEU A 101 -5.10 10.61 -7.57
N ILE A 102 -3.82 10.55 -7.95
CA ILE A 102 -2.69 10.60 -7.01
C ILE A 102 -2.55 11.98 -6.35
N ASP A 103 -2.75 13.07 -7.09
CA ASP A 103 -2.80 14.42 -6.51
C ASP A 103 -3.88 14.52 -5.41
N ARG A 104 -5.10 14.04 -5.71
CA ARG A 104 -6.19 14.01 -4.72
C ARG A 104 -5.83 13.17 -3.51
N TYR A 105 -5.28 11.98 -3.74
CA TYR A 105 -4.82 11.09 -2.69
C TYR A 105 -3.82 11.78 -1.73
N ALA A 106 -2.78 12.42 -2.28
CA ALA A 106 -1.75 13.08 -1.47
C ALA A 106 -2.33 14.21 -0.61
N VAL A 107 -3.25 15.01 -1.17
CA VAL A 107 -3.92 16.10 -0.43
C VAL A 107 -4.83 15.55 0.68
N GLU A 108 -5.61 14.50 0.39
CA GLU A 108 -6.59 13.96 1.33
C GLU A 108 -5.96 13.13 2.45
N SER A 109 -4.89 12.41 2.14
CA SER A 109 -4.19 11.53 3.09
C SER A 109 -3.32 12.30 4.09
N LYS A 110 -2.85 13.50 3.73
CA LYS A 110 -1.96 14.33 4.58
C LYS A 110 -0.73 13.57 5.08
N THR A 111 -0.24 12.65 4.25
CA THR A 111 0.92 11.81 4.51
C THR A 111 2.22 12.57 4.27
N ASN A 112 3.25 12.32 5.08
CA ASN A 112 4.57 12.90 4.86
C ASN A 112 5.39 12.06 3.86
N GLU A 113 5.14 10.74 3.83
CA GLU A 113 5.86 9.77 3.03
C GLU A 113 5.70 9.92 1.51
N LEU A 114 4.86 10.85 1.04
CA LEU A 114 4.57 11.06 -0.38
C LEU A 114 4.86 12.51 -0.81
N SER A 115 5.69 12.68 -1.82
CA SER A 115 5.95 13.97 -2.46
C SER A 115 5.69 13.89 -3.96
N LEU A 116 5.03 14.91 -4.51
CA LEU A 116 4.56 14.95 -5.90
C LEU A 116 5.17 16.12 -6.65
N PHE A 117 5.74 15.85 -7.83
CA PHE A 117 6.31 16.87 -8.70
C PHE A 117 5.71 16.76 -10.11
N HIS A 118 5.06 17.84 -10.56
CA HIS A 118 4.57 17.95 -11.93
C HIS A 118 5.73 18.35 -12.84
N ALA A 119 6.01 17.54 -13.86
CA ALA A 119 7.15 17.72 -14.76
C ALA A 119 6.80 17.32 -16.20
N PHE A 120 7.80 17.40 -17.08
CA PHE A 120 7.70 16.89 -18.46
C PHE A 120 8.68 15.75 -18.65
N LEU A 121 8.22 14.68 -19.27
CA LEU A 121 9.04 13.53 -19.64
C LEU A 121 8.90 13.31 -21.15
N ASN A 122 10.01 13.41 -21.88
CA ASN A 122 10.02 13.36 -23.35
C ASN A 122 9.05 14.34 -24.02
N GLY A 123 8.84 15.51 -23.42
CA GLY A 123 7.94 16.57 -23.92
C GLY A 123 6.47 16.41 -23.51
N GLU A 124 6.11 15.32 -22.83
CA GLU A 124 4.75 15.07 -22.37
C GLU A 124 4.60 15.38 -20.87
N PRO A 125 3.47 15.92 -20.41
CA PRO A 125 3.20 16.09 -18.98
C PRO A 125 3.26 14.77 -18.23
N ALA A 126 3.95 14.76 -17.09
CA ALA A 126 4.07 13.60 -16.23
C ALA A 126 4.11 14.00 -14.75
N LEU A 127 3.66 13.11 -13.89
CA LEU A 127 3.77 13.22 -12.44
C LEU A 127 4.93 12.35 -11.97
N HIS A 128 5.87 12.97 -11.28
CA HIS A 128 7.02 12.35 -10.67
C HIS A 128 6.73 12.17 -9.18
N VAL A 129 6.55 10.92 -8.76
CA VAL A 129 6.10 10.54 -7.42
C VAL A 129 7.28 10.03 -6.61
N HIS A 130 7.47 10.59 -5.42
CA HIS A 130 8.52 10.22 -4.46
C HIS A 130 7.88 9.58 -3.23
N TYR A 131 8.33 8.39 -2.87
CA TYR A 131 7.89 7.63 -1.70
C TYR A 131 9.04 7.43 -0.73
N ARG A 132 8.82 7.80 0.54
CA ARG A 132 9.80 7.73 1.63
C ARG A 132 9.28 6.83 2.73
N GLU A 133 9.62 5.55 2.63
CA GLU A 133 9.17 4.52 3.56
C GLU A 133 9.63 4.76 5.01
N ASP A 134 10.76 5.45 5.19
CA ASP A 134 11.30 5.84 6.49
C ASP A 134 10.46 6.92 7.20
N GLU A 135 9.64 7.68 6.46
CA GLU A 135 8.69 8.66 7.00
C GLU A 135 7.32 8.04 7.39
N VAL A 136 7.13 6.72 7.21
CA VAL A 136 5.90 6.02 7.58
C VAL A 136 5.80 5.83 9.10
N GLU A 137 4.74 6.40 9.69
CA GLU A 137 4.45 6.29 11.13
C GLU A 137 3.18 5.49 11.43
N VAL A 138 3.21 4.70 12.51
CA VAL A 138 2.03 4.05 13.07
C VAL A 138 1.61 4.79 14.34
N CYS A 139 0.32 5.12 14.45
CA CYS A 139 -0.29 5.64 15.66
C CYS A 139 -1.07 4.52 16.36
N TYR A 140 -0.66 4.15 17.58
CA TYR A 140 -1.35 3.19 18.45
C TYR A 140 -1.42 3.76 19.86
N ASP A 141 -2.62 3.76 20.45
CA ASP A 141 -2.88 4.35 21.79
C ASP A 141 -2.28 5.76 21.95
N LYS A 142 -2.47 6.61 20.93
CA LYS A 142 -1.96 8.00 20.84
C LYS A 142 -0.43 8.14 20.81
N LYS A 143 0.31 7.03 20.77
CA LYS A 143 1.76 7.02 20.59
C LYS A 143 2.08 6.78 19.12
N ARG A 144 3.09 7.49 18.62
CA ARG A 144 3.58 7.37 17.24
C ARG A 144 4.94 6.69 17.24
N PHE A 145 5.15 5.79 16.29
CA PHE A 145 6.42 5.13 16.08
C PHE A 145 6.64 4.84 14.59
N SER A 146 7.89 4.93 14.13
CA SER A 146 8.26 4.55 12.76
C SER A 146 8.43 3.04 12.66
N THR A 147 8.03 2.45 11.54
CA THR A 147 8.21 1.00 11.34
C THR A 147 9.62 0.60 10.92
N GLN A 148 10.41 1.51 10.34
CA GLN A 148 11.79 1.27 9.87
C GLN A 148 11.98 -0.10 9.18
N GLN A 149 11.05 -0.44 8.31
CA GLN A 149 11.00 -1.71 7.58
C GLN A 149 10.68 -3.00 8.38
N GLN A 150 10.39 -2.89 9.67
CA GLN A 150 10.03 -4.01 10.56
C GLN A 150 8.52 -4.27 10.57
N SER A 151 8.11 -5.37 11.22
CA SER A 151 6.69 -5.55 11.54
C SER A 151 6.21 -4.47 12.52
N ILE A 152 4.92 -4.17 12.50
CA ILE A 152 4.30 -3.18 13.42
C ILE A 152 4.57 -3.54 14.89
N LEU A 153 4.54 -4.84 15.24
CA LEU A 153 4.83 -5.29 16.59
C LEU A 153 6.29 -5.03 16.98
N GLU A 154 7.25 -5.37 16.12
CA GLU A 154 8.67 -5.17 16.42
C GLU A 154 9.01 -3.70 16.60
N ALA A 155 8.50 -2.85 15.70
CA ALA A 155 8.69 -1.41 15.78
C ALA A 155 8.10 -0.81 17.06
N ALA A 156 6.88 -1.23 17.44
CA ALA A 156 6.28 -0.80 18.70
C ALA A 156 7.12 -1.22 19.92
N LEU A 157 7.59 -2.47 19.96
CA LEU A 157 8.40 -2.97 21.08
C LEU A 157 9.75 -2.24 21.20
N ASN A 158 10.38 -1.88 20.08
CA ASN A 158 11.62 -1.11 20.07
C ASN A 158 11.44 0.30 20.68
N GLU A 159 10.25 0.87 20.52
CA GLU A 159 9.87 2.18 21.10
C GLU A 159 9.20 2.07 22.49
N ASN A 160 9.29 0.90 23.14
CA ASN A 160 8.67 0.63 24.44
C ASN A 160 7.13 0.82 24.45
N ILE A 161 6.48 0.51 23.33
CA ILE A 161 5.02 0.53 23.17
C ILE A 161 4.50 -0.90 23.25
N GLU A 162 3.66 -1.16 24.24
CA GLU A 162 3.13 -2.50 24.48
C GLU A 162 1.89 -2.80 23.64
N ILE A 163 2.06 -3.70 22.67
CA ILE A 163 0.96 -4.35 21.96
C ILE A 163 0.81 -5.77 22.52
N LYS A 164 -0.42 -6.19 22.83
CA LYS A 164 -0.69 -7.55 23.31
C LYS A 164 -0.14 -8.58 22.32
N HIS A 165 0.69 -9.52 22.75
CA HIS A 165 1.26 -10.53 21.87
C HIS A 165 1.61 -11.81 22.62
N LEU A 166 1.86 -12.89 21.88
CA LEU A 166 2.31 -14.17 22.45
C LEU A 166 3.30 -14.89 21.52
N CYS A 167 2.86 -15.27 20.32
CA CYS A 167 3.67 -16.14 19.44
C CYS A 167 4.67 -15.42 18.52
N LYS A 168 4.40 -14.15 18.18
CA LYS A 168 5.14 -13.37 17.16
C LYS A 168 5.23 -14.04 15.76
N SER A 169 4.38 -15.02 15.47
CA SER A 169 4.43 -15.84 14.25
C SER A 169 3.13 -15.82 13.43
N GLY A 170 2.18 -14.96 13.78
CA GLY A 170 0.92 -14.81 13.03
C GLY A 170 -0.17 -15.86 13.30
N VAL A 171 0.05 -16.83 14.21
CA VAL A 171 -0.89 -17.97 14.40
C VAL A 171 -1.83 -17.86 15.60
N CYS A 172 -1.48 -17.07 16.62
CA CYS A 172 -2.27 -17.04 17.87
C CYS A 172 -3.36 -15.95 17.90
N GLY A 173 -3.33 -14.98 16.98
CA GLY A 173 -4.27 -13.85 16.93
C GLY A 173 -4.18 -12.83 18.08
N LYS A 174 -3.23 -12.95 19.01
CA LYS A 174 -3.15 -12.08 20.21
C LYS A 174 -2.76 -10.63 19.93
N CYS A 175 -1.99 -10.40 18.88
CA CYS A 175 -1.56 -9.06 18.42
C CYS A 175 -2.46 -8.51 17.33
N ARG A 176 -3.75 -8.85 17.40
CA ARG A 176 -4.74 -8.33 16.47
C ARG A 176 -4.98 -6.86 16.77
N LEU A 177 -4.99 -6.05 15.72
CA LEU A 177 -5.31 -4.63 15.77
C LEU A 177 -6.38 -4.33 14.74
N ASP A 178 -7.28 -3.40 15.07
CA ASP A 178 -8.21 -2.81 14.12
C ASP A 178 -7.54 -1.63 13.40
N VAL A 179 -7.63 -1.59 12.07
CA VAL A 179 -7.05 -0.54 11.24
C VAL A 179 -8.08 0.57 11.04
N LEU A 180 -7.78 1.73 11.62
CA LEU A 180 -8.60 2.93 11.56
C LEU A 180 -8.25 3.81 10.36
N SER A 181 -7.01 3.81 9.90
CA SER A 181 -6.61 4.49 8.66
C SER A 181 -5.26 3.97 8.17
N GLY A 182 -4.89 4.31 6.93
CA GLY A 182 -3.60 3.94 6.35
C GLY A 182 -3.62 2.62 5.57
N THR A 183 -2.48 1.97 5.43
CA THR A 183 -2.30 0.74 4.66
C THR A 183 -1.15 -0.05 5.23
N ALA A 184 -1.37 -1.34 5.44
CA ALA A 184 -0.36 -2.29 5.86
C ALA A 184 -0.26 -3.45 4.84
N LEU A 185 0.89 -4.12 4.84
CA LEU A 185 1.19 -5.25 4.00
C LEU A 185 1.56 -6.44 4.88
N ALA A 186 1.00 -7.60 4.58
CA ALA A 186 1.38 -8.84 5.24
C ALA A 186 2.84 -9.20 4.91
N THR A 187 3.65 -9.46 5.94
CA THR A 187 5.06 -9.85 5.81
C THR A 187 5.27 -11.36 5.72
N SER A 188 4.21 -12.15 5.96
CA SER A 188 4.26 -13.62 5.92
C SER A 188 3.08 -14.20 5.15
N THR A 189 3.29 -15.37 4.54
CA THR A 189 2.24 -16.15 3.87
C THR A 189 1.40 -17.00 4.83
N ILE A 190 1.71 -16.96 6.13
CA ILE A 190 1.12 -17.82 7.18
C ILE A 190 -0.05 -17.11 7.90
N VAL A 191 -0.43 -15.91 7.46
CA VAL A 191 -1.59 -15.23 8.04
C VAL A 191 -2.84 -16.02 7.72
N GLU A 192 -3.36 -16.72 8.71
CA GLU A 192 -4.59 -17.50 8.59
C GLU A 192 -5.78 -16.52 8.48
N PRO A 193 -6.47 -16.44 7.33
CA PRO A 193 -7.52 -15.44 7.12
C PRO A 193 -8.66 -15.53 8.15
N ALA A 194 -8.89 -16.71 8.73
CA ALA A 194 -9.88 -16.91 9.79
C ALA A 194 -9.55 -16.17 11.10
N LEU A 195 -8.30 -15.73 11.30
CA LEU A 195 -7.85 -15.04 12.51
C LEU A 195 -8.02 -13.52 12.44
N ILE A 196 -8.39 -12.96 11.29
CA ILE A 196 -8.53 -11.52 11.06
C ILE A 196 -9.91 -11.21 10.48
N GLY A 197 -10.61 -10.26 11.09
CA GLY A 197 -11.78 -9.63 10.48
C GLY A 197 -11.41 -8.72 9.30
N PRO A 198 -12.41 -8.15 8.62
CA PRO A 198 -12.21 -7.32 7.41
C PRO A 198 -11.40 -6.04 7.65
N THR A 199 -11.31 -5.61 8.92
CA THR A 199 -10.62 -4.39 9.35
C THR A 199 -9.34 -4.68 10.12
N GLN A 200 -8.96 -5.96 10.24
CA GLN A 200 -8.01 -6.40 11.24
C GLN A 200 -6.72 -6.88 10.62
N ILE A 201 -5.64 -6.60 11.31
CA ILE A 201 -4.31 -7.08 10.98
C ILE A 201 -3.70 -7.76 12.21
N LEU A 202 -2.67 -8.56 11.98
CA LEU A 202 -1.82 -9.08 13.06
C LEU A 202 -0.52 -8.27 13.08
N ALA A 203 -0.30 -7.46 14.12
CA ALA A 203 0.86 -6.56 14.20
C ALA A 203 2.21 -7.28 13.98
N CYS A 204 2.33 -8.55 14.34
CA CYS A 204 3.55 -9.35 14.15
C CYS A 204 3.76 -9.88 12.72
N SER A 205 2.77 -9.77 11.85
CA SER A 205 2.80 -10.32 10.49
C SER A 205 2.43 -9.28 9.45
N PHE A 206 2.36 -8.02 9.85
CA PHE A 206 2.05 -6.88 9.00
C PHE A 206 3.06 -5.77 9.23
N LYS A 207 3.33 -5.03 8.16
CA LYS A 207 4.20 -3.86 8.11
C LYS A 207 3.42 -2.70 7.52
N ALA A 208 3.56 -1.51 8.09
CA ALA A 208 2.91 -0.31 7.55
C ALA A 208 3.59 0.11 6.24
N ILE A 209 2.80 0.41 5.22
CA ILE A 209 3.27 0.95 3.93
C ILE A 209 2.90 2.43 3.79
N THR A 210 1.85 2.85 4.47
CA THR A 210 1.53 4.27 4.66
C THR A 210 1.43 4.54 6.15
N SER A 211 1.54 5.81 6.51
CA SER A 211 1.18 6.28 7.84
C SER A 211 -0.22 5.79 8.17
N MET A 212 -0.40 5.24 9.36
CA MET A 212 -1.61 4.50 9.74
C MET A 212 -2.00 4.67 11.19
N GLU A 213 -3.31 4.58 11.46
CA GLU A 213 -3.87 4.57 12.82
C GLU A 213 -4.47 3.20 13.10
N VAL A 214 -4.19 2.66 14.29
CA VAL A 214 -4.62 1.34 14.74
C VAL A 214 -5.04 1.33 16.21
N GLU A 215 -5.95 0.42 16.57
CA GLU A 215 -6.41 0.20 17.95
C GLU A 215 -6.37 -1.28 18.39
#